data_AF-A0AAW8LMG7-F1
#
_entry.id   AF-A0AAW8LMG7-F1
#
_cell.length_a   1.000
_cell.length_b   1.000
_cell.length_c   1.000
_cell.angle_alpha   90.00
_cell.angle_beta   90.00
_cell.angle_gamma   90.00
#
_symmetry.space_group_name_H-M   'P 1'
#
loop_
_entity.id
_entity.type
_entity.pdbx_description
1 polymer ?
#
loop_
_entity_poly.entity_id
_entity_poly.type
_entity_poly.pdbx_seq_one_letter_code
_entity_poly.pdbx_strand_id
1 'polypeptide(L)' 'MKHMAQRAKVSPLRTSFHIASIGILNILRFDSLDSAGNLPKHLESLLEKSKRYVLPERE' A
#
# COMPACT_ATOMS: atom_id res chain seq x y z
N MET A 1 3.78 1.65 5.90
CA MET A 1 2.77 1.03 6.81
C MET A 1 2.00 2.03 7.65
N LYS A 2 2.64 2.92 8.42
CA LYS A 2 1.95 3.93 9.25
C LYS A 2 0.87 4.72 8.49
N HIS A 3 1.18 5.25 7.32
CA HIS A 3 0.22 6.01 6.49
C HIS A 3 -0.95 5.14 5.98
N MET A 4 -0.69 3.90 5.58
CA MET A 4 -1.75 2.96 5.20
C MET A 4 -2.68 2.67 6.37
N ALA A 5 -2.11 2.43 7.56
CA ALA A 5 -2.87 2.15 8.77
C ALA A 5 -3.72 3.36 9.20
N GLN A 6 -3.18 4.58 9.09
CA GLN A 6 -3.92 5.82 9.30
C GLN A 6 -5.10 5.95 8.33
N ARG A 7 -4.88 5.73 7.02
CA ARG A 7 -5.93 5.79 5.99
C ARG A 7 -7.02 4.73 6.22
N ALA A 8 -6.62 3.52 6.60
CA ALA A 8 -7.51 2.41 6.92
C ALA A 8 -8.14 2.50 8.32
N LYS A 9 -7.73 3.47 9.16
CA LYS A 9 -8.18 3.66 10.55
C LYS A 9 -7.96 2.43 11.44
N VAL A 10 -6.82 1.76 11.29
CA VAL A 10 -6.43 0.59 12.10
C VAL A 10 -5.07 0.80 12.77
N SER A 11 -4.76 -0.03 13.77
CA SER A 11 -3.41 -0.09 14.33
C SER A 11 -2.38 -0.44 13.24
N PRO A 12 -1.20 0.22 13.18
CA PRO A 12 -0.13 -0.15 12.25
C PRO A 12 0.28 -1.61 12.30
N LEU A 13 0.18 -2.25 13.46
CA LEU A 13 0.47 -3.68 13.65
C LEU A 13 -0.52 -4.59 12.93
N ARG A 14 -1.71 -4.08 12.59
CA ARG A 14 -2.72 -4.82 11.82
C ARG A 14 -2.49 -4.75 10.32
N THR A 15 -1.50 -4.01 9.81
CA THR A 15 -1.25 -3.95 8.37
C THR A 15 -0.13 -4.92 7.99
N SER A 16 -0.41 -5.85 7.07
CA SER A 16 0.56 -6.84 6.57
C SER A 16 1.70 -6.16 5.82
N PHE A 17 2.89 -6.14 6.43
CA PHE A 17 4.09 -5.57 5.81
C PHE A 17 4.46 -6.27 4.50
N HIS A 18 4.39 -7.61 4.47
CA HIS A 18 4.80 -8.40 3.30
C HIS A 18 3.90 -8.16 2.09
N ILE A 19 2.58 -8.12 2.27
CA ILE A 19 1.66 -7.90 1.13
C ILE A 19 1.76 -6.45 0.65
N ALA A 20 1.86 -5.49 1.58
CA ALA A 20 2.05 -4.09 1.23
C ALA A 20 3.38 -3.83 0.50
N SER A 21 4.48 -4.50 0.91
CA SER A 21 5.78 -4.36 0.24
C SER A 21 5.76 -4.92 -1.18
N ILE A 22 5.08 -6.04 -1.42
CA ILE A 22 4.85 -6.55 -2.78
C ILE A 22 4.11 -5.53 -3.65
N GLY A 23 3.04 -4.92 -3.12
CA GLY A 23 2.29 -3.89 -3.84
C GLY A 23 3.17 -2.70 -4.26
N ILE A 24 4.00 -2.20 -3.34
CA ILE A 24 4.94 -1.10 -3.62
C ILE A 24 6.00 -1.54 -4.65
N LEU A 25 6.59 -2.72 -4.47
CA LEU A 25 7.60 -3.24 -5.41
C LEU A 25 7.02 -3.45 -6.80
N ASN A 26 5.77 -3.87 -6.93
CA ASN A 26 5.12 -4.03 -8.22
C ASN A 26 4.94 -2.70 -8.95
N ILE A 27 4.57 -1.61 -8.24
CA ILE A 27 4.57 -0.26 -8.81
C ILE A 27 5.97 0.08 -9.32
N LEU A 28 7.00 -0.07 -8.48
CA LEU A 28 8.37 0.30 -8.86
C LEU A 28 8.95 -0.55 -10.00
N ARG A 29 8.49 -1.80 -10.15
CA ARG A 29 9.01 -2.75 -11.17
C ARG A 29 8.25 -2.69 -12.49
N PHE A 30 6.94 -2.47 -12.44
CA PHE A 30 6.07 -2.69 -13.59
C PHE A 30 5.30 -1.45 -14.05
N ASP A 31 5.18 -0.40 -13.23
CA ASP A 31 4.77 0.88 -13.82
C ASP A 31 5.88 1.37 -14.73
N SER A 32 5.51 1.72 -15.96
CA SER A 32 6.40 2.44 -16.86
C SER A 32 6.85 3.72 -16.15
N LEU A 33 8.10 3.73 -15.67
CA LEU A 33 8.77 4.92 -15.16
C LEU A 33 8.97 5.99 -16.26
N ASP A 34 8.56 5.69 -17.50
CA ASP A 34 8.56 6.58 -18.68
C ASP A 34 7.94 7.96 -18.39
N SER A 35 7.08 8.06 -17.37
CA SER A 35 6.82 9.34 -16.75
C SER A 35 6.92 9.22 -15.22
N ALA A 36 8.01 9.75 -14.66
CA ALA A 36 8.17 9.94 -13.21
C ALA A 36 6.97 10.68 -12.58
N GLY A 37 6.18 11.42 -13.38
CA GLY A 37 4.96 12.10 -12.95
C GLY A 37 3.78 11.18 -12.59
N ASN A 38 3.80 9.91 -12.99
CA ASN A 38 2.73 8.97 -12.65
C ASN A 38 2.97 8.24 -11.32
N LEU A 39 4.22 8.08 -10.89
CA LEU A 39 4.56 7.37 -9.64
C LEU A 39 3.79 7.90 -8.42
N PRO A 40 3.64 9.23 -8.19
CA PRO A 40 2.82 9.73 -7.09
C PRO A 40 1.37 9.26 -7.14
N LYS A 41 0.75 9.21 -8.33
CA LYS A 41 -0.64 8.77 -8.51
C LYS A 41 -0.81 7.28 -8.21
N HIS A 42 0.14 6.45 -8.62
CA HIS A 42 0.11 5.01 -8.33
C HIS A 42 0.30 4.72 -6.84
N LEU A 43 1.20 5.44 -6.19
CA LEU A 43 1.37 5.36 -4.74
C LEU A 43 0.10 5.80 -3.99
N GLU A 44 -0.55 6.89 -4.43
CA GLU A 44 -1.82 7.34 -3.86
C GLU A 44 -2.94 6.31 -4.05
N SER A 45 -3.09 5.74 -5.25
CA SER A 45 -4.04 4.65 -5.53
C SER A 45 -3.80 3.42 -4.65
N LEU A 46 -2.54 3.11 -4.35
CA LEU A 46 -2.18 2.03 -3.44
C LEU A 46 -2.52 2.35 -1.98
N LEU A 47 -2.40 3.61 -1.55
CA LEU A 47 -2.86 4.06 -0.23
C LEU A 47 -4.39 4.06 -0.09
N GLU A 48 -5.14 4.39 -1.15
CA GLU A 48 -6.60 4.24 -1.19
C GLU A 48 -7.03 2.80 -0.95
N LYS A 49 -6.28 1.85 -1.51
CA LYS A 49 -6.51 0.40 -1.35
C LYS A 49 -5.94 -0.15 -0.05
N SER A 50 -5.56 0.70 0.91
CA SER A 50 -4.89 0.31 2.17
C SER A 50 -5.62 -0.78 2.96
N LYS A 51 -6.96 -0.78 2.94
CA LYS A 51 -7.80 -1.80 3.61
C LYS A 51 -7.51 -3.23 3.15
N ARG A 52 -7.05 -3.43 1.91
CA ARG A 52 -6.70 -4.76 1.37
C ARG A 52 -5.51 -5.40 2.07
N TYR A 53 -4.69 -4.59 2.73
CA TYR A 53 -3.50 -5.04 3.43
C TYR A 53 -3.73 -5.21 4.94
N VAL A 54 -4.95 -5.01 5.43
CA VAL A 54 -5.28 -5.21 6.84
C VAL A 54 -5.43 -6.70 7.10
N LEU A 55 -4.71 -7.19 8.11
CA LEU A 55 -4.81 -8.56 8.58
C LEU A 55 -6.21 -8.82 9.13
N PRO A 56 -6.78 -10.01 8.86
CA PRO A 56 -8.05 -10.41 9.46
C PRO A 56 -7.94 -10.39 10.98
N GLU A 57 -9.08 -10.24 11.65
CA GLU A 57 -9.13 -10.40 13.10
C GLU A 57 -8.77 -11.84 13.45
N ARG A 58 -7.96 -11.99 14.49
CA ARG A 58 -7.70 -13.29 15.07
C ARG A 58 -8.90 -13.61 15.96
N GLU A 59 -9.60 -14.70 15.64
CA GLU A 59 -10.60 -15.31 16.53
C GLU A 59 -9.95 -15.76 17.85
#